data_AF-A0A3P9PLD7-F1
#
_entry.id   AF-A0A3P9PLD7-F1
#
_cell.length_a   1.000
_cell.length_b   1.000
_cell.length_c   1.000
_cell.angle_alpha   90.00
_cell.angle_beta   90.00
_cell.angle_gamma   90.00
#
_symmetry.space_group_name_H-M   'P 1'
#
loop_
_entity.id
_entity.type
_entity.pdbx_description
1 polymer ?
#
loop_
_entity_poly.entity_id
_entity_poly.type
_entity_poly.pdbx_seq_one_letter_code
_entity_poly.pdbx_strand_id
1 'polypeptide(L)'
;QYIGSPLPRRGSPTITTVRQASTQVASAPVAEPAVHIPGPEPLTASMLAAAPLMDQKQLLGERLYPLIHALHPNLAGKITGMLLEIDNSELLHMLESPESLNSKVEEAIAVLQAHKAKECSPKK
;
A
#
# COMPACT_ATOMS: atom_id res chain seq x y z
N GLN A 1 -41.98 27.52 43.86
CA GLN A 1 -42.93 26.79 44.72
C GLN A 1 -43.30 25.51 44.02
N TYR A 2 -43.12 24.38 44.72
CA TYR A 2 -43.70 23.06 44.42
C TYR A 2 -43.20 22.35 43.14
N ILE A 3 -42.08 21.62 43.17
CA ILE A 3 -41.82 20.25 43.70
C ILE A 3 -42.43 19.11 42.87
N GLY A 4 -41.60 18.07 42.72
CA GLY A 4 -42.05 16.70 42.97
C GLY A 4 -42.28 15.82 41.75
N SER A 5 -41.23 15.11 41.33
CA SER A 5 -41.39 13.75 40.80
C SER A 5 -42.22 12.91 41.79
N PRO A 6 -43.01 11.93 41.33
CA PRO A 6 -42.53 10.55 41.44
C PRO A 6 -43.08 9.56 40.38
N LEU A 7 -42.24 8.59 39.99
CA LEU A 7 -42.70 7.25 39.55
C LEU A 7 -43.36 6.51 40.73
N PRO A 8 -44.33 5.60 40.52
CA PRO A 8 -43.97 4.17 40.57
C PRO A 8 -44.86 3.16 39.79
N ARG A 9 -44.17 2.16 39.21
CA ARG A 9 -44.31 0.69 39.42
C ARG A 9 -45.40 -0.17 38.74
N ARG A 10 -44.87 -1.28 38.17
CA ARG A 10 -45.32 -2.71 38.26
C ARG A 10 -46.52 -3.09 37.36
N GLY A 11 -46.54 -4.13 36.54
CA GLY A 11 -45.58 -5.16 36.13
C GLY A 11 -46.33 -6.32 35.42
N SER A 12 -45.74 -6.89 34.35
CA SER A 12 -45.88 -8.28 33.80
C SER A 12 -47.25 -8.79 33.28
N PRO A 13 -47.35 -9.94 32.57
CA PRO A 13 -46.46 -10.57 31.56
C PRO A 13 -47.24 -11.13 30.33
N THR A 14 -46.60 -11.37 29.17
CA THR A 14 -46.99 -12.52 28.32
C THR A 14 -45.77 -13.07 27.57
N ILE A 15 -45.68 -14.40 27.63
CA ILE A 15 -44.63 -15.33 27.20
C ILE A 15 -44.62 -15.50 25.66
N THR A 16 -43.56 -16.18 25.18
CA THR A 16 -43.41 -16.88 23.88
C THR A 16 -42.68 -16.01 22.84
N THR A 17 -41.46 -16.30 22.37
CA THR A 17 -40.99 -17.57 21.78
C THR A 17 -39.46 -17.59 21.64
N VAL A 18 -38.85 -18.60 22.24
CA VAL A 18 -37.74 -19.47 21.77
C VAL A 18 -36.84 -18.98 20.59
N ARG A 19 -35.56 -18.83 20.93
CA ARG A 19 -34.36 -19.47 20.35
C ARG A 19 -34.08 -19.28 18.85
N GLN A 20 -33.02 -18.55 18.54
CA GLN A 20 -31.98 -19.09 17.66
C GLN A 20 -30.60 -18.50 17.96
N ALA A 21 -29.69 -19.39 18.36
CA ALA A 21 -28.26 -19.15 18.35
C ALA A 21 -27.75 -19.39 16.94
N SER A 22 -26.99 -18.44 16.39
CA SER A 22 -25.98 -18.71 15.39
C SER A 22 -24.87 -17.70 15.60
N THR A 23 -23.86 -18.17 16.31
CA THR A 23 -22.48 -17.69 16.25
C THR A 23 -22.10 -17.38 14.81
N GLN A 24 -21.67 -16.15 14.53
CA GLN A 24 -20.65 -15.98 13.52
C GLN A 24 -19.65 -14.91 13.93
N VAL A 25 -18.42 -15.38 13.96
CA VAL A 25 -17.20 -14.71 14.37
C VAL A 25 -16.82 -13.62 13.37
N ALA A 26 -16.31 -12.54 13.96
CA ALA A 26 -15.44 -11.51 13.40
C ALA A 26 -14.98 -11.65 11.94
N SER A 27 -15.27 -10.65 11.12
CA SER A 27 -14.27 -9.76 10.51
C SER A 27 -14.98 -8.71 9.65
N ALA A 28 -15.45 -7.64 10.29
CA ALA A 28 -15.67 -6.38 9.59
C ALA A 28 -14.31 -5.65 9.55
N PRO A 29 -13.78 -5.25 8.39
CA PRO A 29 -12.69 -4.30 8.38
C PRO A 29 -13.25 -2.99 8.94
N VAL A 30 -12.57 -2.52 9.98
CA VAL A 30 -12.81 -1.26 10.66
C VAL A 30 -12.91 -0.12 9.65
N ALA A 31 -14.14 0.39 9.43
CA ALA A 31 -14.33 1.71 8.86
C ALA A 31 -14.02 2.72 9.96
N GLU A 32 -12.74 3.08 10.08
CA GLU A 32 -12.30 4.15 10.96
C GLU A 32 -12.86 5.51 10.48
N PRO A 33 -13.20 6.42 11.40
CA PRO A 33 -13.79 7.70 11.05
C PRO A 33 -12.76 8.51 10.27
N ALA A 34 -13.14 8.90 9.05
CA ALA A 34 -12.37 9.75 8.18
C ALA A 34 -12.09 11.12 8.83
N VAL A 35 -10.96 11.20 9.52
CA VAL A 35 -10.19 12.43 9.69
C VAL A 35 -8.90 12.23 8.89
N HIS A 36 -9.02 12.12 7.57
CA HIS A 36 -7.85 12.10 6.70
C HIS A 36 -7.82 13.37 5.85
N ILE A 37 -6.95 14.27 6.31
CA ILE A 37 -6.29 15.33 5.57
C ILE A 37 -6.02 14.83 4.13
N PRO A 38 -6.29 15.61 3.07
CA PRO A 38 -5.93 15.24 1.70
C PRO A 38 -4.40 15.27 1.54
N GLY A 39 -3.74 14.23 2.03
CA GLY A 39 -2.34 13.90 1.77
C GLY A 39 -2.27 12.75 0.76
N PRO A 40 -1.15 12.60 0.03
CA PRO A 40 -0.99 11.59 -1.00
C PRO A 40 -1.19 10.21 -0.36
N GLU A 41 -2.25 9.50 -0.76
CA GLU A 41 -2.62 8.22 -0.18
C GLU A 41 -1.41 7.26 -0.14
N PRO A 42 -1.22 6.50 0.97
CA PRO A 42 -0.30 5.39 0.97
C PRO A 42 -0.78 4.38 -0.07
N LEU A 43 0.14 3.84 -0.87
CA LEU A 43 -0.20 2.75 -1.78
C LEU A 43 -0.63 1.55 -0.95
N THR A 44 -1.94 1.37 -0.80
CA THR A 44 -2.45 0.18 -0.14
C THR A 44 -2.35 -0.99 -1.11
N ALA A 45 -1.94 -2.16 -0.62
CA ALA A 45 -1.85 -3.38 -1.43
C ALA A 45 -3.17 -3.70 -2.15
N SER A 46 -4.31 -3.25 -1.60
CA SER A 46 -5.63 -3.35 -2.24
C SER A 46 -5.80 -2.46 -3.48
N MET A 47 -5.26 -1.24 -3.49
CA MET A 47 -5.23 -0.39 -4.70
C MET A 47 -4.32 -0.99 -5.76
N LEU A 48 -3.18 -1.56 -5.35
CA LEU A 48 -2.25 -2.26 -6.24
C LEU A 48 -2.92 -3.50 -6.85
N ALA A 49 -3.58 -4.33 -6.04
CA ALA A 49 -4.25 -5.54 -6.51
C ALA A 49 -5.45 -5.28 -7.43
N ALA A 50 -6.14 -4.14 -7.26
CA ALA A 50 -7.25 -3.76 -8.13
C ALA A 50 -6.81 -3.15 -9.47
N ALA A 51 -5.57 -2.67 -9.55
CA ALA A 51 -5.02 -2.05 -10.75
C ALA A 51 -4.47 -3.09 -11.74
N PRO A 52 -4.60 -2.86 -13.05
CA PRO A 52 -3.95 -3.71 -14.05
C PRO A 52 -2.42 -3.71 -13.86
N LEU A 53 -1.75 -4.80 -14.27
CA LEU A 53 -0.32 -5.03 -13.98
C LEU A 53 0.59 -3.85 -14.38
N MET A 54 0.24 -3.13 -15.46
CA MET A 54 0.99 -1.96 -15.92
C MET A 54 0.92 -0.81 -14.92
N ASP A 55 -0.27 -0.54 -14.36
CA ASP A 55 -0.46 0.47 -13.32
C ASP A 55 0.22 0.07 -12.01
N GLN A 56 0.28 -1.23 -11.68
CA GLN A 56 1.01 -1.67 -10.49
C GLN A 56 2.48 -1.28 -10.52
N LYS A 57 3.13 -1.52 -11.66
CA LYS A 57 4.53 -1.14 -11.86
C LYS A 57 4.72 0.36 -11.82
N GLN A 58 3.81 1.12 -12.43
CA GLN A 58 3.83 2.58 -12.37
C GLN A 58 3.76 3.09 -10.92
N LEU A 59 2.85 2.51 -10.13
CA LEU A 59 2.62 2.88 -8.74
C LEU A 59 3.84 2.54 -7.86
N LEU A 60 4.43 1.36 -8.03
CA LEU A 60 5.68 0.97 -7.36
C LEU A 60 6.84 1.89 -7.76
N GLY A 61 6.91 2.26 -9.03
CA GLY A 61 7.87 3.20 -9.58
C GLY A 61 7.82 4.56 -8.90
N GLU A 62 6.62 5.10 -8.67
CA GLU A 62 6.42 6.37 -7.99
C GLU A 62 6.96 6.38 -6.55
N ARG A 63 7.05 5.21 -5.90
CA ARG A 63 7.64 5.10 -4.55
C ARG A 63 9.13 4.79 -4.58
N LEU A 64 9.59 3.98 -5.52
CA LEU A 64 11.00 3.67 -5.68
C LEU A 64 11.79 4.87 -6.21
N TYR A 65 11.21 5.64 -7.13
CA TYR A 65 11.88 6.77 -7.77
C TYR A 65 12.48 7.78 -6.78
N PRO A 66 11.76 8.35 -5.79
CA PRO A 66 12.35 9.31 -4.86
C PRO A 66 13.46 8.69 -4.00
N LEU A 67 13.35 7.41 -3.63
CA LEU A 67 14.39 6.71 -2.88
C LEU A 67 15.68 6.56 -3.70
N ILE A 68 15.54 6.16 -4.96
CA ILE A 68 16.67 6.02 -5.89
C ILE A 68 17.22 7.40 -6.26
N HIS A 69 16.36 8.40 -6.43
CA HIS A 69 16.75 9.77 -6.78
C HIS A 69 17.58 10.44 -5.68
N ALA A 70 17.30 10.15 -4.41
CA ALA A 70 18.13 10.62 -3.30
C ALA A 70 19.56 10.05 -3.35
N LEU A 71 19.74 8.84 -3.88
CA LEU A 71 21.05 8.18 -4.02
C LEU A 71 21.77 8.56 -5.32
N HIS A 72 21.05 8.50 -6.44
CA HIS A 72 21.58 8.66 -7.80
C HIS A 72 20.65 9.49 -8.70
N PRO A 73 20.56 10.82 -8.51
CA PRO A 73 19.61 11.68 -9.22
C PRO A 73 19.80 11.67 -10.75
N ASN A 74 21.04 11.49 -11.23
CA ASN A 74 21.35 11.48 -12.66
C ASN A 74 20.90 10.21 -13.39
N LEU A 75 20.87 9.07 -12.68
CA LEU A 75 20.52 7.76 -13.24
C LEU A 75 19.18 7.23 -12.73
N ALA A 76 18.52 7.92 -11.81
CA ALA A 76 17.32 7.47 -11.13
C ALA A 76 16.21 7.01 -12.07
N GLY A 77 15.94 7.75 -13.16
CA GLY A 77 14.93 7.35 -14.14
C GLY A 77 15.26 6.04 -14.86
N LYS A 78 16.53 5.84 -15.24
CA LYS A 78 16.98 4.61 -15.92
C LYS A 78 17.05 3.42 -14.97
N ILE A 79 17.57 3.64 -13.76
CA ILE A 79 17.63 2.62 -12.71
C ILE A 79 16.21 2.20 -12.34
N THR A 80 15.32 3.15 -12.03
CA THR A 80 13.92 2.86 -11.71
C THR A 80 13.25 2.12 -12.86
N GLY A 81 13.44 2.55 -14.12
CA GLY A 81 12.90 1.85 -15.28
C GLY A 81 13.36 0.40 -15.40
N MET A 82 14.65 0.12 -15.17
CA MET A 82 15.18 -1.25 -15.17
C MET A 82 14.70 -2.08 -13.98
N LEU A 83 14.60 -1.46 -12.79
CA LEU A 83 14.01 -2.11 -11.62
C LEU A 83 12.53 -2.40 -11.87
N LEU A 84 11.79 -1.57 -12.60
CA LEU A 84 10.42 -1.88 -12.97
C LEU A 84 10.31 -3.07 -13.95
N GLU A 85 11.39 -3.69 -14.39
CA GLU A 85 11.33 -4.93 -15.18
C GLU A 85 11.23 -6.19 -14.31
N ILE A 86 11.70 -6.17 -13.06
CA ILE A 86 11.60 -7.31 -12.10
C ILE A 86 10.18 -7.47 -11.52
N ASP A 87 9.93 -8.59 -10.85
CA ASP A 87 8.61 -8.95 -10.30
C ASP A 87 8.11 -7.98 -9.21
N ASN A 88 6.79 -7.79 -9.15
CA ASN A 88 6.16 -6.89 -8.18
C ASN A 88 6.47 -7.28 -6.72
N SER A 89 6.58 -8.58 -6.43
CA SER A 89 6.95 -9.07 -5.10
C SER A 89 8.36 -8.64 -4.69
N GLU A 90 9.31 -8.63 -5.62
CA GLU A 90 10.68 -8.18 -5.37
C GLU A 90 10.72 -6.65 -5.16
N LEU A 91 9.96 -5.91 -5.97
CA LEU A 91 9.83 -4.46 -5.82
C LEU A 91 9.21 -4.05 -4.47
N LEU A 92 8.23 -4.80 -3.98
CA LEU A 92 7.67 -4.62 -2.65
C LEU A 92 8.71 -4.89 -1.56
N HIS A 93 9.45 -5.99 -1.68
CA HIS A 93 10.53 -6.32 -0.74
C HIS A 93 11.60 -5.22 -0.69
N MET A 94 11.93 -4.60 -1.82
CA MET A 94 12.88 -3.47 -1.89
C MET A 94 12.33 -2.20 -1.23
N LEU A 95 11.01 -1.99 -1.26
CA LEU A 95 10.38 -0.88 -0.53
C LEU A 95 10.39 -1.12 0.99
N GLU A 96 10.31 -2.38 1.42
CA GLU A 96 10.38 -2.77 2.83
C GLU A 96 11.82 -2.84 3.36
N SER A 97 12.80 -3.12 2.49
CA SER A 97 14.20 -3.31 2.85
C SER A 97 15.14 -2.36 2.09
N PRO A 98 15.70 -1.33 2.75
CA PRO A 98 16.62 -0.38 2.10
C PRO A 98 17.95 -1.03 1.68
N GLU A 99 18.39 -2.10 2.35
CA GLU A 99 19.57 -2.88 1.91
C GLU A 99 19.30 -3.57 0.57
N SER A 100 18.12 -4.19 0.41
CA SER A 100 17.72 -4.83 -0.84
C SER A 100 17.67 -3.81 -1.98
N LEU A 101 17.08 -2.63 -1.71
CA LEU A 101 17.06 -1.52 -2.67
C LEU A 101 18.47 -1.11 -3.10
N ASN A 102 19.38 -0.88 -2.15
CA ASN A 102 20.73 -0.43 -2.45
C ASN A 102 21.51 -1.45 -3.29
N SER A 103 21.45 -2.72 -2.89
CA SER A 103 22.11 -3.81 -3.64
C SER A 103 21.61 -3.89 -5.08
N LYS A 104 20.29 -3.79 -5.30
CA LYS A 104 19.72 -3.84 -6.65
C LYS A 104 20.03 -2.59 -7.47
N VAL A 105 20.10 -1.42 -6.83
CA VAL A 105 20.52 -0.16 -7.45
C VAL A 105 21.97 -0.26 -7.95
N GLU A 106 22.88 -0.83 -7.16
CA GLU A 106 24.27 -1.05 -7.57
C GLU A 106 24.36 -2.00 -8.77
N GLU A 107 23.61 -3.12 -8.76
CA GLU A 107 23.54 -4.04 -9.90
C GLU A 107 23.03 -3.31 -11.16
N ALA A 108 21.95 -2.55 -11.05
CA ALA A 108 21.38 -1.81 -12.16
C ALA A 108 22.36 -0.75 -12.71
N ILE A 109 23.14 -0.09 -11.85
CA ILE A 109 24.18 0.84 -12.27
C ILE A 109 25.27 0.11 -13.06
N ALA A 110 25.74 -1.03 -12.57
CA ALA A 110 26.76 -1.83 -13.26
C ALA A 110 26.27 -2.27 -14.65
N VAL A 111 25.01 -2.73 -14.74
CA VAL A 111 24.39 -3.10 -16.02
C VAL A 111 24.24 -1.89 -16.94
N LEU A 112 23.80 -0.74 -16.43
CA LEU A 112 23.70 0.50 -17.22
C LEU A 112 25.06 0.95 -17.77
N GLN A 113 26.13 0.82 -16.99
CA GLN A 113 27.48 1.14 -17.45
C GLN A 113 27.95 0.15 -18.53
N ALA A 114 27.72 -1.14 -18.33
CA ALA A 114 28.04 -2.18 -19.32
C ALA A 114 27.26 -1.98 -20.63
N HIS A 115 25.97 -1.67 -20.55
CA HIS A 115 25.16 -1.34 -21.72
C HIS A 115 25.62 -0.05 -22.38
N LYS A 116 25.90 1.02 -21.63
CA LYS A 116 26.35 2.30 -22.20
C LYS A 116 27.69 2.18 -22.93
N ALA A 117 28.59 1.29 -22.48
CA ALA A 117 29.81 0.95 -23.19
C ALA A 117 29.54 0.16 -24.49
N LYS A 118 28.50 -0.66 -24.52
CA LYS A 118 28.09 -1.45 -25.70
C LYS A 118 27.29 -0.65 -26.74
N GLU A 119 26.41 0.23 -26.29
CA GLU A 119 25.53 1.08 -27.11
C GLU A 119 26.29 2.26 -27.77
N CYS A 120 27.51 2.57 -27.33
CA CYS A 120 28.43 3.51 -27.99
C CYS A 120 29.19 2.86 -29.17
N SER A 121 28.54 1.93 -29.87
CA SER A 121 28.99 1.44 -31.17
C SER A 121 28.04 2.03 -32.21
N PRO A 122 28.35 3.17 -32.84
CA PRO A 122 27.54 3.66 -33.93
C PRO A 122 27.57 2.61 -35.04
N LYS A 123 26.40 2.00 -35.32
CA LYS A 123 26.16 1.24 -36.54
C LYS A 123 26.49 2.20 -37.70
N LYS A 124 27.64 1.92 -38.31
CA LYS A 124 28.14 2.49 -39.55
C LYS A 124 27.25 2.08 -40.71
#